data_AF-A0A935R374-F1
#
_entry.id   AF-A0A935R374-F1
#
_cell.length_a   1.000
_cell.length_b   1.000
_cell.length_c   1.000
_cell.angle_alpha   90.00
_cell.angle_beta   90.00
_cell.angle_gamma   90.00
#
_symmetry.space_group_name_H-M   'P 1'
#
loop_
_entity.id
_entity.type
_entity.pdbx_description
1 polymer ?
#
loop_
_entity_poly.entity_id
_entity_poly.type
_entity_poly.pdbx_seq_one_letter_code
_entity_poly.pdbx_strand_id
1 'polypeptide(L)'
;MIAKRSLSNLPDEKLAPLGLAEPEATLTIQRAGKPDRVFDVGGEAFGTRDRYLREKDTGTIYLVKEDLIRPLKHGTTRLPDRELIGVEMKELAKVTVKDATGAERSFEHRNRVDEKAAYWGAVGEEGSLEPAKTWVEALLKLKSTSFVAAEDTPTTTTVMATVVTEDAKGQKVTLELIKGTDADGKEAWYAKSTHTRLLVKMSSAQTGDLVADIPTVMGAKAQ
;
A
#
# COMPACT_ATOMS: atom_id res chain seq x y z
N MET A 1 -7.41 -24.74 16.65
CA MET A 1 -7.26 -24.39 18.08
C MET A 1 -6.03 -23.48 18.19
N ILE A 2 -6.20 -22.18 18.50
CA ILE A 2 -5.16 -21.14 18.23
C ILE A 2 -4.32 -20.78 19.47
N ALA A 3 -4.81 -21.05 20.70
CA ALA A 3 -4.06 -20.84 21.94
C ALA A 3 -3.77 -22.19 22.61
N LYS A 4 -2.53 -22.41 23.04
CA LYS A 4 -2.10 -23.68 23.67
C LYS A 4 -2.43 -23.71 25.18
N ARG A 5 -2.45 -22.54 25.83
CA ARG A 5 -2.81 -22.30 27.24
C ARG A 5 -3.26 -20.84 27.43
N SER A 6 -4.21 -20.59 28.33
CA SER A 6 -4.63 -19.26 28.78
C SER A 6 -4.43 -19.13 30.29
N LEU A 7 -3.94 -17.98 30.74
CA LEU A 7 -3.81 -17.61 32.15
C LEU A 7 -4.57 -16.32 32.40
N SER A 8 -5.36 -16.27 33.47
CA SER A 8 -6.16 -15.10 33.86
C SER A 8 -5.66 -14.58 35.20
N ASN A 9 -5.72 -13.27 35.44
CA ASN A 9 -5.42 -12.62 36.72
C ASN A 9 -4.04 -12.95 37.32
N LEU A 10 -2.98 -12.82 36.52
CA LEU A 10 -1.61 -12.89 37.04
C LEU A 10 -1.25 -11.59 37.78
N PRO A 11 -0.63 -11.65 38.98
CA PRO A 11 -0.09 -10.48 39.66
C PRO A 11 0.96 -9.78 38.81
N ASP A 12 1.08 -8.45 38.93
CA ASP A 12 2.01 -7.65 38.11
C ASP A 12 3.47 -8.12 38.17
N GLU A 13 3.89 -8.64 39.33
CA GLU A 13 5.21 -9.24 39.54
C GLU A 13 5.52 -10.42 38.60
N LYS A 14 4.48 -11.09 38.09
CA LYS A 14 4.60 -12.20 37.14
C LYS A 14 4.60 -11.74 35.69
N LEU A 15 4.35 -10.46 35.40
CA LEU A 15 4.36 -9.91 34.04
C LEU A 15 5.78 -9.61 33.54
N ALA A 16 6.68 -9.20 34.43
CA ALA A 16 8.08 -8.93 34.11
C ALA A 16 8.80 -10.11 33.42
N PRO A 17 8.79 -11.34 33.97
CA PRO A 17 9.44 -12.49 33.31
C PRO A 17 8.77 -12.91 31.99
N LEU A 18 7.55 -12.45 31.72
CA LEU A 18 6.84 -12.70 30.46
C LEU A 18 7.08 -11.60 29.42
N GLY A 19 7.84 -10.55 29.75
CA GLY A 19 8.01 -9.37 28.91
C GLY A 19 6.73 -8.56 28.74
N LEU A 20 5.79 -8.64 29.69
CA LEU A 20 4.49 -7.96 29.63
C LEU A 20 4.40 -6.75 30.57
N ALA A 21 5.44 -6.51 31.39
CA ALA A 21 5.56 -5.26 32.17
C ALA A 21 5.93 -4.08 31.26
N GLU A 22 6.82 -4.32 30.29
CA GLU A 22 7.21 -3.39 29.23
C GLU A 22 7.11 -4.10 27.89
N PRO A 23 5.90 -4.16 27.28
CA PRO A 23 5.69 -4.94 26.06
C PRO A 23 6.42 -4.32 24.86
N GLU A 24 7.07 -5.18 24.07
CA GLU A 24 7.85 -4.77 22.90
C GLU A 24 6.95 -4.23 21.77
N ALA A 25 5.70 -4.70 21.69
CA ALA A 25 4.77 -4.32 20.65
C ALA A 25 3.31 -4.44 21.10
N THR A 26 2.40 -3.84 20.32
CA THR A 26 0.94 -3.98 20.48
C THR A 26 0.35 -4.58 19.20
N LEU A 27 -0.60 -5.51 19.36
CA LEU A 27 -1.39 -6.08 18.26
C LEU A 27 -2.86 -5.67 18.44
N THR A 28 -3.40 -4.97 17.44
CA THR A 28 -4.83 -4.59 17.41
C THR A 28 -5.56 -5.39 16.32
N ILE A 29 -6.64 -6.07 16.70
CA ILE A 29 -7.49 -6.83 15.77
C ILE A 29 -8.81 -6.09 15.61
N GLN A 30 -9.02 -5.51 14.43
CA GLN A 30 -10.26 -4.84 14.05
C GLN A 30 -11.14 -5.77 13.23
N ARG A 31 -12.44 -5.82 13.53
CA ARG A 31 -13.42 -6.66 12.80
C ARG A 31 -14.69 -5.85 12.60
N ALA A 32 -15.19 -5.80 11.36
CA ALA A 32 -16.40 -5.06 11.04
C ALA A 32 -17.57 -5.45 11.97
N GLY A 33 -18.21 -4.46 12.59
CA GLY A 33 -19.33 -4.64 13.51
C GLY A 33 -18.97 -5.24 14.88
N LYS A 34 -17.67 -5.32 15.24
CA LYS A 34 -17.20 -5.80 16.54
C LYS A 34 -16.20 -4.81 17.15
N PRO A 35 -16.11 -4.73 18.49
CA PRO A 35 -15.09 -3.91 19.13
C PRO A 35 -13.69 -4.44 18.81
N ASP A 36 -12.75 -3.50 18.74
CA ASP A 36 -11.33 -3.76 18.58
C ASP A 36 -10.83 -4.58 19.76
N ARG A 37 -9.99 -5.59 19.48
CA ARG A 37 -9.29 -6.35 20.53
C ARG A 37 -7.83 -5.97 20.52
N VAL A 38 -7.34 -5.44 21.64
CA VAL A 38 -5.97 -4.95 21.77
C VAL A 38 -5.16 -5.90 22.65
N PHE A 39 -3.99 -6.31 22.17
CA PHE A 39 -3.08 -7.22 22.86
C PHE A 39 -1.69 -6.60 23.03
N ASP A 40 -1.15 -6.67 24.23
CA ASP A 40 0.28 -6.45 24.48
C ASP A 40 1.06 -7.70 24.05
N VAL A 41 2.14 -7.53 23.28
CA VAL A 41 3.01 -8.62 22.84
C VAL A 41 4.26 -8.63 23.71
N GLY A 42 4.46 -9.72 24.43
CA GLY A 42 5.58 -9.92 25.34
C GLY A 42 6.72 -10.75 24.78
N GLY A 43 7.54 -11.27 25.70
CA GLY A 43 8.72 -12.07 25.43
C GLY A 43 8.44 -13.48 24.90
N GLU A 44 9.51 -14.19 24.55
CA GLU A 44 9.47 -15.58 24.13
C GLU A 44 9.32 -16.53 25.32
N ALA A 45 8.44 -17.52 25.17
CA ALA A 45 8.36 -18.65 26.06
C ALA A 45 9.55 -19.59 25.86
N PHE A 46 10.09 -20.04 26.99
CA PHE A 46 11.26 -20.90 27.02
C PHE A 46 11.04 -22.20 26.22
N GLY A 47 12.03 -22.56 25.39
CA GLY A 47 12.07 -23.82 24.65
C GLY A 47 11.16 -23.94 23.42
N THR A 48 10.18 -23.06 23.23
CA THR A 48 9.24 -23.13 22.09
C THR A 48 9.27 -21.92 21.17
N ARG A 49 9.88 -20.80 21.61
CA ARG A 49 9.87 -19.49 20.94
C ARG A 49 8.47 -18.89 20.77
N ASP A 50 7.42 -19.55 21.25
CA ASP A 50 6.05 -19.04 21.30
C ASP A 50 6.01 -17.71 22.09
N ARG A 51 5.07 -16.82 21.80
CA ARG A 51 5.00 -15.48 22.40
C ARG A 51 3.82 -15.35 23.35
N TYR A 52 4.02 -14.62 24.44
CA TYR A 52 2.94 -14.24 25.35
C TYR A 52 2.18 -13.03 24.81
N LEU A 53 0.86 -13.12 24.71
CA LEU A 53 -0.02 -12.01 24.37
C LEU A 53 -0.97 -11.74 25.53
N ARG A 54 -1.03 -10.51 26.04
CA ARG A 54 -2.00 -10.09 27.06
C ARG A 54 -3.09 -9.24 26.43
N GLU A 55 -4.35 -9.67 26.49
CA GLU A 55 -5.48 -8.84 26.10
C GLU A 55 -5.67 -7.69 27.10
N LYS A 56 -5.72 -6.45 26.64
CA LYS A 56 -5.82 -5.27 27.51
C LYS A 56 -7.15 -5.21 28.26
N ASP A 57 -8.24 -5.57 27.59
CA ASP A 57 -9.58 -5.46 28.17
C ASP A 57 -9.84 -6.48 29.28
N THR A 58 -9.32 -7.71 29.12
CA THR A 58 -9.61 -8.82 30.04
C THR A 58 -8.43 -9.18 30.94
N GLY A 59 -7.22 -8.66 30.64
CA GLY A 59 -5.98 -9.08 31.29
C GLY A 59 -5.56 -10.52 30.99
N THR A 60 -6.29 -11.22 30.10
CA THR A 60 -6.02 -12.63 29.80
C THR A 60 -4.73 -12.78 29.01
N ILE A 61 -3.85 -13.67 29.46
CA ILE A 61 -2.59 -13.98 28.81
C ILE A 61 -2.74 -15.26 28.01
N TYR A 62 -2.37 -15.21 26.73
CA TYR A 62 -2.37 -16.31 25.79
C TYR A 62 -0.93 -16.65 25.42
N LEU A 63 -0.63 -17.94 25.33
CA LEU A 63 0.58 -18.41 24.66
C LEU A 63 0.26 -18.71 23.19
N VAL A 64 0.82 -17.90 22.28
CA VAL A 64 0.56 -17.95 20.85
C VAL A 64 1.78 -18.43 20.10
N LYS A 65 1.58 -19.30 19.11
CA LYS A 65 2.67 -19.83 18.30
C LYS A 65 3.41 -18.72 17.56
N GLU A 66 4.73 -18.76 17.58
CA GLU A 66 5.57 -17.76 16.90
C GLU A 66 5.24 -17.65 15.40
N ASP A 67 4.88 -18.75 14.73
CA ASP A 67 4.55 -18.74 13.30
C ASP A 67 3.32 -17.86 12.95
N LEU A 68 2.45 -17.56 13.92
CA LEU A 68 1.32 -16.65 13.72
C LEU A 68 1.73 -15.17 13.91
N ILE A 69 2.73 -14.90 14.75
CA ILE A 69 3.16 -13.54 15.10
C ILE A 69 4.31 -13.08 14.19
N ARG A 70 5.22 -13.98 13.84
CA ARG A 70 6.40 -13.70 13.01
C ARG A 70 6.08 -13.00 11.68
N PRO A 71 5.03 -13.38 10.92
CA PRO A 71 4.67 -12.66 9.70
C PRO A 71 4.26 -11.21 9.96
N LEU A 72 3.64 -10.92 11.11
CA LEU A 72 3.17 -9.59 11.49
C LEU A 72 4.33 -8.68 11.93
N LYS A 73 5.36 -9.24 12.60
CA LYS A 73 6.60 -8.51 12.96
C LYS A 73 7.34 -7.96 11.74
N HIS A 74 7.19 -8.62 10.60
CA HIS A 74 7.73 -8.19 9.31
C HIS A 74 6.62 -7.74 8.35
N GLY A 75 5.45 -7.36 8.85
CA GLY A 75 4.28 -7.01 8.03
C GLY A 75 4.60 -5.92 7.00
N THR A 76 5.45 -4.96 7.39
CA THR A 76 5.97 -3.89 6.54
C THR A 76 6.70 -4.37 5.28
N THR A 77 7.28 -5.58 5.29
CA THR A 77 7.98 -6.16 4.13
C THR A 77 7.32 -7.43 3.57
N ARG A 78 6.45 -8.11 4.34
CA ARG A 78 5.87 -9.43 3.97
C ARG A 78 4.37 -9.44 3.74
N LEU A 79 3.64 -8.40 4.11
CA LEU A 79 2.22 -8.23 3.78
C LEU A 79 2.05 -7.02 2.85
N PRO A 80 2.63 -7.06 1.63
CA PRO A 80 2.51 -5.94 0.72
C PRO A 80 1.06 -5.78 0.31
N ASP A 81 0.51 -4.62 0.64
CA ASP A 81 -0.47 -4.05 -0.25
C ASP A 81 0.23 -3.78 -1.58
N ARG A 82 -0.10 -4.63 -2.56
CA ARG A 82 0.49 -4.55 -3.88
C ARG A 82 -0.18 -3.50 -4.73
N GLU A 83 -1.37 -3.07 -4.35
CA GLU A 83 -2.10 -2.05 -5.05
C GLU A 83 -1.53 -0.69 -4.67
N LEU A 84 -1.26 0.14 -5.67
CA LEU A 84 -0.67 1.46 -5.43
C LEU A 84 -1.73 2.52 -5.16
N ILE A 85 -2.98 2.27 -5.55
CA ILE A 85 -4.06 3.26 -5.52
C ILE A 85 -5.20 2.80 -4.60
N GLY A 86 -5.52 1.50 -4.58
CA GLY A 86 -6.54 0.93 -3.69
C GLY A 86 -7.96 1.44 -3.98
N VAL A 87 -8.24 1.88 -5.21
CA VAL A 87 -9.55 2.38 -5.65
C VAL A 87 -9.99 1.66 -6.91
N GLU A 88 -11.26 1.26 -6.97
CA GLU A 88 -11.85 0.65 -8.17
C GLU A 88 -12.16 1.71 -9.25
N MET A 89 -12.12 1.30 -10.51
CA MET A 89 -12.39 2.17 -11.68
C MET A 89 -13.70 2.97 -11.57
N LYS A 90 -14.80 2.35 -11.10
CA LYS A 90 -16.12 2.98 -10.95
C LYS A 90 -16.19 4.06 -9.85
N GLU A 91 -15.28 3.97 -8.88
CA GLU A 91 -15.16 4.92 -7.77
C GLU A 91 -14.22 6.06 -8.13
N LEU A 92 -13.40 5.92 -9.17
CA LEU A 92 -12.49 6.95 -9.65
C LEU A 92 -13.29 8.06 -10.35
N ALA A 93 -13.20 9.28 -9.83
CA ALA A 93 -13.88 10.45 -10.37
C ALA A 93 -12.95 11.27 -11.26
N LYS A 94 -11.68 11.42 -10.87
CA LYS A 94 -10.71 12.25 -11.59
C LYS A 94 -9.31 11.65 -11.51
N VAL A 95 -8.55 11.82 -12.58
CA VAL A 95 -7.11 11.47 -12.63
C VAL A 95 -6.35 12.65 -13.20
N THR A 96 -5.29 13.05 -12.53
CA THR A 96 -4.40 14.14 -12.93
C THR A 96 -3.01 13.56 -13.14
N VAL A 97 -2.42 13.79 -14.31
CA VAL A 97 -1.10 13.30 -14.67
C VAL A 97 -0.19 14.49 -14.87
N LYS A 98 0.95 14.47 -14.20
CA LYS A 98 2.05 15.40 -14.39
C LYS A 98 3.27 14.64 -14.89
N ASP A 99 3.80 15.03 -16.05
CA ASP A 99 4.98 14.40 -16.62
C ASP A 99 6.30 14.91 -16.01
N ALA A 100 7.42 14.34 -16.44
CA ALA A 100 8.77 14.73 -15.98
C ALA A 100 9.14 16.18 -16.33
N THR A 101 8.51 16.79 -17.34
CA THR A 101 8.74 18.19 -17.71
C THR A 101 7.94 19.17 -16.83
N GLY A 102 6.94 18.64 -16.12
CA GLY A 102 6.03 19.38 -15.27
C GLY A 102 4.73 19.77 -15.95
N ALA A 103 4.50 19.36 -17.21
CA ALA A 103 3.22 19.54 -17.88
C ALA A 103 2.16 18.66 -17.20
N GLU A 104 0.94 19.19 -17.04
CA GLU A 104 -0.14 18.56 -16.30
C GLU A 104 -1.42 18.48 -17.14
N ARG A 105 -2.11 17.33 -17.09
CA ARG A 105 -3.44 17.15 -17.67
C ARG A 105 -4.34 16.38 -16.73
N SER A 106 -5.60 16.80 -16.67
CA SER A 106 -6.63 16.15 -15.85
C SER A 106 -7.69 15.48 -16.73
N PHE A 107 -8.19 14.35 -16.26
CA PHE A 107 -9.26 13.56 -16.87
C PHE A 107 -10.37 13.32 -15.85
N GLU A 108 -11.63 13.38 -16.30
CA GLU A 108 -12.81 13.10 -15.50
C GLU A 108 -13.52 11.85 -15.99
N HIS A 109 -13.96 11.03 -15.04
CA HIS A 109 -14.79 9.85 -15.31
C HIS A 109 -16.26 10.26 -15.33
N ARG A 110 -16.80 10.45 -16.54
CA ARG A 110 -18.18 10.89 -16.75
C ARG A 110 -19.11 9.69 -16.82
N ASN A 111 -20.34 9.86 -16.35
CA ASN A 111 -21.38 8.81 -16.28
C ASN A 111 -20.93 7.52 -15.56
N ARG A 112 -20.00 7.61 -14.60
CA ARG A 112 -19.38 6.46 -13.89
C ARG A 112 -20.32 5.41 -13.29
N VAL A 113 -21.59 5.77 -13.07
CA VAL A 113 -22.63 4.88 -12.49
C VAL A 113 -23.28 3.99 -13.56
N ASP A 114 -23.28 4.42 -14.82
CA ASP A 114 -23.78 3.65 -15.96
C ASP A 114 -22.60 3.19 -16.81
N GLU A 115 -22.18 1.94 -16.65
CA GLU A 115 -21.04 1.34 -17.34
C GLU A 115 -21.11 1.48 -18.87
N LYS A 116 -22.32 1.49 -19.45
CA LYS A 116 -22.49 1.61 -20.92
C LYS A 116 -22.30 3.04 -21.43
N ALA A 117 -22.54 4.03 -20.57
CA ALA A 117 -22.39 5.45 -20.87
C ALA A 117 -21.11 6.05 -20.29
N ALA A 118 -20.36 5.28 -19.49
CA ALA A 118 -19.16 5.72 -18.79
C ALA A 118 -17.99 5.93 -19.75
N TYR A 119 -17.35 7.09 -19.66
CA TYR A 119 -16.17 7.42 -20.45
C TYR A 119 -15.24 8.39 -19.71
N TRP A 120 -13.99 8.41 -20.13
CA TRP A 120 -13.00 9.38 -19.67
C TRP A 120 -12.92 10.54 -20.64
N GLY A 121 -13.01 11.77 -20.15
CA GLY A 121 -12.83 12.99 -20.95
C GLY A 121 -11.80 13.91 -20.31
N ALA A 122 -11.12 14.72 -21.11
CA ALA A 122 -10.25 15.76 -20.55
C ALA A 122 -11.09 16.84 -19.84
N VAL A 123 -10.59 17.35 -18.71
CA VAL A 123 -11.26 18.40 -17.96
C VAL A 123 -11.39 19.65 -18.82
N GLY A 124 -12.61 20.18 -18.94
CA GLY A 124 -12.89 21.36 -19.77
C GLY A 124 -13.06 21.07 -21.27
N GLU A 125 -12.94 19.81 -21.72
CA GLU A 125 -13.16 19.40 -23.10
C GLU A 125 -14.42 18.50 -23.22
N GLU A 126 -15.13 18.61 -24.33
CA GLU A 126 -16.25 17.71 -24.67
C GLU A 126 -15.74 16.47 -25.42
N GLY A 127 -16.40 15.33 -25.20
CA GLY A 127 -16.09 14.06 -25.86
C GLY A 127 -15.28 13.07 -25.03
N SER A 128 -15.13 11.87 -25.57
CA SER A 128 -14.35 10.78 -24.98
C SER A 128 -12.88 10.86 -25.41
N LEU A 129 -12.00 10.54 -24.47
CA LEU A 129 -10.58 10.34 -24.68
C LEU A 129 -10.25 8.87 -24.42
N GLU A 130 -10.47 8.03 -25.43
CA GLU A 130 -10.22 6.58 -25.34
C GLU A 130 -8.82 6.21 -24.82
N PRO A 131 -7.72 6.91 -25.21
CA PRO A 131 -6.40 6.63 -24.64
C PRO A 131 -6.35 6.79 -23.11
N ALA A 132 -7.11 7.74 -22.54
CA ALA A 132 -7.14 7.93 -21.10
C ALA A 132 -7.80 6.75 -20.38
N LYS A 133 -8.86 6.15 -20.95
CA LYS A 133 -9.48 4.96 -20.38
C LYS A 133 -8.49 3.81 -20.28
N THR A 134 -7.85 3.45 -21.40
CA THR A 134 -6.87 2.36 -21.45
C THR A 134 -5.70 2.60 -20.49
N TRP A 135 -5.23 3.85 -20.43
CA TRP A 135 -4.13 4.21 -19.55
C TRP A 135 -4.50 4.14 -18.08
N VAL A 136 -5.69 4.62 -17.69
CA VAL A 136 -6.20 4.50 -16.31
C VAL A 136 -6.39 3.02 -15.93
N GLU A 137 -6.88 2.17 -16.84
CA GLU A 137 -6.97 0.74 -16.58
C GLU A 137 -5.59 0.10 -16.35
N ALA A 138 -4.57 0.50 -17.11
CA ALA A 138 -3.20 0.04 -16.93
C ALA A 138 -2.61 0.54 -15.60
N LEU A 139 -2.87 1.80 -15.25
CA LEU A 139 -2.49 2.42 -13.98
C LEU A 139 -3.05 1.64 -12.78
N LEU A 140 -4.35 1.30 -12.80
CA LEU A 140 -4.99 0.53 -11.73
C LEU A 140 -4.50 -0.93 -11.65
N LYS A 141 -3.96 -1.47 -12.76
CA LYS A 141 -3.36 -2.81 -12.82
C LYS A 141 -1.90 -2.84 -12.35
N LEU A 142 -1.26 -1.69 -12.14
CA LEU A 142 0.10 -1.65 -11.60
C LEU A 142 0.14 -2.30 -10.22
N LYS A 143 1.10 -3.21 -10.06
CA LYS A 143 1.36 -3.88 -8.79
C LYS A 143 2.82 -3.73 -8.40
N SER A 144 3.07 -3.49 -7.12
CA SER A 144 4.42 -3.58 -6.59
C SER A 144 4.94 -5.01 -6.66
N THR A 145 6.23 -5.17 -6.96
CA THR A 145 6.90 -6.47 -6.94
C THR A 145 7.44 -6.77 -5.54
N SER A 146 8.02 -5.76 -4.88
CA SER A 146 8.50 -5.82 -3.49
C SER A 146 8.62 -4.43 -2.88
N PHE A 147 8.70 -4.33 -1.55
CA PHE A 147 9.18 -3.11 -0.91
C PHE A 147 10.70 -2.98 -1.06
N VAL A 148 11.19 -1.75 -0.99
CA VAL A 148 12.61 -1.44 -0.94
C VAL A 148 13.03 -1.31 0.53
N ALA A 149 14.03 -2.10 0.94
CA ALA A 149 14.61 -1.96 2.28
C ALA A 149 15.39 -0.64 2.38
N ALA A 150 15.60 -0.12 3.58
CA ALA A 150 16.24 1.20 3.75
C ALA A 150 17.67 1.21 3.14
N GLU A 151 18.40 0.12 3.33
CA GLU A 151 19.73 -0.15 2.78
C GLU A 151 19.76 -0.29 1.25
N ASP A 152 18.64 -0.66 0.63
CA ASP A 152 18.51 -0.86 -0.82
C ASP A 152 17.88 0.36 -1.51
N THR A 153 17.72 1.48 -0.79
CA THR A 153 17.12 2.70 -1.34
C THR A 153 18.00 3.22 -2.50
N PRO A 154 17.43 3.43 -3.70
CA PRO A 154 18.19 3.91 -4.85
C PRO A 154 18.82 5.28 -4.55
N THR A 155 20.10 5.44 -4.89
CA THR A 155 20.89 6.64 -4.61
C THR A 155 20.69 7.76 -5.64
N THR A 156 20.31 7.39 -6.87
CA THR A 156 20.02 8.32 -7.97
C THR A 156 18.63 8.02 -8.48
N THR A 157 17.72 8.99 -8.34
CA THR A 157 16.30 8.84 -8.70
C THR A 157 15.79 10.03 -9.47
N THR A 158 14.98 9.77 -10.49
CA THR A 158 14.25 10.76 -11.27
C THR A 158 12.76 10.43 -11.23
N VAL A 159 11.93 11.40 -10.84
CA VAL A 159 10.47 11.26 -10.95
C VAL A 159 10.10 11.41 -12.42
N MET A 160 9.58 10.34 -13.01
CA MET A 160 9.19 10.29 -14.42
C MET A 160 7.76 10.76 -14.62
N ALA A 161 6.91 10.54 -13.62
CA ALA A 161 5.53 11.03 -13.62
C ALA A 161 5.00 11.11 -12.19
N THR A 162 4.08 12.05 -11.96
CA THR A 162 3.24 12.11 -10.76
C THR A 162 1.79 11.98 -11.19
N VAL A 163 1.07 11.05 -10.57
CA VAL A 163 -0.35 10.79 -10.83
C VAL A 163 -1.13 11.06 -9.56
N VAL A 164 -2.17 11.88 -9.65
CA VAL A 164 -3.12 12.12 -8.55
C VAL A 164 -4.46 11.58 -8.97
N THR A 165 -4.95 10.57 -8.25
CA THR A 165 -6.30 10.07 -8.40
C THR A 165 -7.21 10.67 -7.34
N GLU A 166 -8.48 10.86 -7.69
CA GLU A 166 -9.52 11.33 -6.78
C GLU A 166 -10.73 10.40 -6.90
N ASP A 167 -11.21 9.86 -5.78
CA ASP A 167 -12.41 9.04 -5.73
C ASP A 167 -13.70 9.89 -5.71
N ALA A 168 -14.85 9.23 -5.78
CA ALA A 168 -16.18 9.86 -5.73
C ALA A 168 -16.48 10.62 -4.42
N LYS A 169 -15.68 10.41 -3.37
CA LYS A 169 -15.77 11.08 -2.07
C LYS A 169 -14.74 12.20 -1.93
N GLY A 170 -13.95 12.49 -2.97
CA GLY A 170 -12.88 13.49 -2.97
C GLY A 170 -11.58 13.03 -2.28
N GLN A 171 -11.44 11.74 -1.95
CA GLN A 171 -10.20 11.21 -1.39
C GLN A 171 -9.14 11.11 -2.48
N LYS A 172 -7.95 11.62 -2.17
CA LYS A 172 -6.84 11.70 -3.12
C LYS A 172 -5.74 10.70 -2.80
N VAL A 173 -5.26 10.02 -3.84
CA VAL A 173 -4.03 9.22 -3.79
C VAL A 173 -3.02 9.82 -4.75
N THR A 174 -1.82 10.10 -4.26
CA THR A 174 -0.69 10.56 -5.08
C THR A 174 0.26 9.39 -5.29
N LEU A 175 0.57 9.12 -6.55
CA LEU A 175 1.51 8.10 -6.99
C LEU A 175 2.65 8.77 -7.78
N GLU A 176 3.87 8.60 -7.31
CA GLU A 176 5.09 8.97 -8.03
C GLU A 176 5.66 7.73 -8.70
N LEU A 177 5.91 7.82 -10.02
CA LEU A 177 6.64 6.81 -10.79
C LEU A 177 8.08 7.28 -10.95
N ILE A 178 9.01 6.46 -10.46
CA ILE A 178 10.40 6.85 -10.26
C ILE A 178 11.29 5.89 -11.03
N LYS A 179 12.24 6.45 -11.78
CA LYS A 179 13.35 5.68 -12.36
C LYS A 179 14.60 5.91 -11.52
N GLY A 180 15.31 4.85 -11.16
CA GLY A 180 16.55 4.98 -10.39
C GLY A 180 17.49 3.80 -10.56
N THR A 181 18.62 3.84 -9.86
CA THR A 181 19.64 2.80 -9.90
C THR A 181 19.55 1.94 -8.64
N ASP A 182 19.41 0.62 -8.80
CA ASP A 182 19.41 -0.33 -7.69
C ASP A 182 20.80 -0.57 -7.09
N ALA A 183 20.87 -1.36 -6.01
CA ALA A 183 22.10 -1.66 -5.29
C ALA A 183 23.18 -2.34 -6.19
N ASP A 184 22.78 -2.99 -7.27
CA ASP A 184 23.68 -3.63 -8.24
C ASP A 184 24.14 -2.67 -9.35
N GLY A 185 23.75 -1.39 -9.28
CA GLY A 185 24.08 -0.40 -10.31
C GLY A 185 23.19 -0.48 -11.56
N LYS A 186 22.06 -1.21 -11.52
CA LYS A 186 21.17 -1.38 -12.68
C LYS A 186 19.99 -0.42 -12.61
N GLU A 187 19.52 0.04 -13.77
CA GLU A 187 18.28 0.82 -13.83
C GLU A 187 17.08 -0.04 -13.42
N ALA A 188 16.26 0.50 -12.53
CA ALA A 188 15.04 -0.12 -12.05
C ALA A 188 13.93 0.93 -11.89
N TRP A 189 12.70 0.43 -11.91
CA TRP A 189 11.50 1.23 -11.67
C TRP A 189 11.05 1.09 -10.22
N TYR A 190 10.65 2.22 -9.66
CA TYR A 190 10.14 2.34 -8.32
C TYR A 190 8.84 3.15 -8.33
N ALA A 191 8.05 2.99 -7.29
CA ALA A 191 6.90 3.83 -7.05
C ALA A 191 6.80 4.23 -5.59
N LYS A 192 6.21 5.40 -5.35
CA LYS A 192 5.82 5.85 -4.02
C LYS A 192 4.38 6.31 -4.07
N SER A 193 3.54 5.74 -3.22
CA SER A 193 2.13 6.12 -3.12
C SER A 193 1.78 6.60 -1.71
N THR A 194 0.87 7.57 -1.60
CA THR A 194 0.27 7.92 -0.30
C THR A 194 -0.54 6.77 0.30
N HIS A 195 -0.96 5.79 -0.53
CA HIS A 195 -1.65 4.58 -0.10
C HIS A 195 -0.69 3.57 0.58
N THR A 196 0.41 3.20 -0.09
CA THR A 196 1.37 2.21 0.43
C THR A 196 2.43 2.81 1.36
N ARG A 197 2.62 4.14 1.33
CA ARG A 197 3.52 4.95 2.17
C ARG A 197 5.01 4.66 2.09
N LEU A 198 5.41 3.57 1.44
CA LEU A 198 6.79 3.14 1.29
C LEU A 198 7.21 3.12 -0.18
N LEU A 199 8.51 3.23 -0.40
CA LEU A 199 9.09 3.01 -1.72
C LEU A 199 8.97 1.52 -2.07
N VAL A 200 8.42 1.24 -3.25
CA VAL A 200 8.27 -0.11 -3.77
C VAL A 200 9.03 -0.26 -5.08
N LYS A 201 9.58 -1.44 -5.31
CA LYS A 201 10.10 -1.85 -6.61
C LYS A 201 8.92 -2.24 -7.50
N MET A 202 9.05 -1.91 -8.78
CA MET A 202 8.00 -2.10 -9.79
C MET A 202 8.48 -3.00 -10.91
N SER A 203 7.53 -3.55 -11.67
CA SER A 203 7.82 -4.24 -12.93
C SER A 203 8.33 -3.23 -13.97
N SER A 204 9.51 -3.46 -14.53
CA SER A 204 10.09 -2.55 -15.53
C SER A 204 9.28 -2.47 -16.81
N ALA A 205 8.69 -3.59 -17.26
CA ALA A 205 7.86 -3.62 -18.45
C ALA A 205 6.58 -2.80 -18.26
N GLN A 206 5.77 -3.15 -17.25
CA GLN A 206 4.48 -2.49 -17.02
C GLN A 206 4.62 -1.01 -16.70
N THR A 207 5.63 -0.64 -15.90
CA THR A 207 5.84 0.77 -15.52
C THR A 207 6.44 1.56 -16.68
N GLY A 208 7.35 0.95 -17.44
CA GLY A 208 7.93 1.56 -18.64
C GLY A 208 6.87 1.85 -19.70
N ASP A 209 6.01 0.87 -20.00
CA ASP A 209 4.91 1.03 -20.97
C ASP A 209 3.93 2.12 -20.51
N LEU A 210 3.52 2.12 -19.23
CA LEU A 210 2.62 3.13 -18.69
C LEU A 210 3.20 4.56 -18.80
N VAL A 211 4.49 4.73 -18.53
CA VAL A 211 5.17 6.03 -18.65
C VAL A 211 5.34 6.43 -20.12
N ALA A 212 5.63 5.47 -21.01
CA ALA A 212 5.77 5.71 -22.45
C ALA A 212 4.44 6.15 -23.10
N ASP A 213 3.30 5.76 -22.55
CA ASP A 213 1.97 6.17 -23.01
C ASP A 213 1.53 7.57 -22.53
N ILE A 214 2.23 8.16 -21.56
CA ILE A 214 1.86 9.48 -21.00
C ILE A 214 1.75 10.55 -22.11
N PRO A 215 2.70 10.72 -23.05
CA PRO A 215 2.56 11.69 -24.13
C PRO A 215 1.24 11.56 -24.90
N THR A 216 0.83 10.33 -25.24
CA THR A 216 -0.43 10.04 -25.95
C THR A 216 -1.64 10.53 -25.15
N VAL A 217 -1.66 10.27 -23.84
CA VAL A 217 -2.76 10.64 -22.94
C VAL A 217 -2.76 12.15 -22.66
N MET A 218 -1.59 12.76 -22.60
CA MET A 218 -1.39 14.21 -22.48
C MET A 218 -1.74 14.96 -23.77
N GLY A 219 -1.97 14.26 -24.88
CA GLY A 219 -2.28 14.87 -26.19
C GLY A 219 -1.04 15.41 -26.91
N ALA A 220 0.17 15.04 -26.46
CA ALA A 220 1.39 15.27 -27.20
C ALA A 220 1.42 14.28 -28.38
N LYS A 221 1.44 14.79 -29.61
CA LYS A 221 1.66 13.93 -30.78
C LYS A 221 3.02 13.25 -30.63
N ALA A 222 3.08 11.93 -30.82
CA ALA A 222 4.35 11.23 -30.99
C ALA A 222 5.15 11.92 -32.09
N GLN A 223 6.37 12.37 -31.76
CA GLN A 223 7.32 12.89 -32.74
C GLN A 223 7.89 11.75 -33.58
#